data_AF-A0A139MAN0-F1
#
_entry.id   AF-A0A139MAN0-F1
#
_cell.length_a   1.000
_cell.length_b   1.000
_cell.length_c   1.000
_cell.angle_alpha   90.00
_cell.angle_beta   90.00
_cell.angle_gamma   90.00
#
_symmetry.space_group_name_H-M   'P 1'
#
loop_
_entity.id
_entity.type
_entity.pdbx_description
1 polymer ?
#
loop_
_entity_poly.entity_id
_entity_poly.type
_entity_poly.pdbx_seq_one_letter_code
_entity_poly.pdbx_strand_id
1 'polypeptide(L)'
;MLEPSIDKLLQHVDSKYSLVVLEAKRAHELRDGERPTMEFKSVKRTLQALEEIAAGTVTIHPSPDAKRETLKEKRELERLQQKMAEKLIREQIAKEEAEEEAKQKGNRAAKAAAAAAE
;
A
#
# COMPACT_ATOMS: atom_id res chain seq x y z
N MET A 1 -29.05 22.06 10.48
CA MET A 1 -29.51 20.66 10.45
C MET A 1 -28.36 19.82 9.91
N LEU A 2 -28.08 18.63 10.46
CA LEU A 2 -27.08 17.74 9.87
C LEU A 2 -27.66 17.21 8.56
N GLU A 3 -27.03 17.53 7.44
CA GLU A 3 -27.29 16.86 6.17
C GLU A 3 -26.08 15.99 5.84
N PRO A 4 -26.27 14.70 5.53
CA PRO A 4 -27.54 13.96 5.40
C PRO A 4 -28.23 13.60 6.75
N SER A 5 -29.52 13.28 6.71
CA SER A 5 -30.28 12.85 7.89
C SER A 5 -29.91 11.43 8.33
N ILE A 6 -30.04 11.15 9.62
CA ILE A 6 -29.71 9.83 10.20
C ILE A 6 -30.53 8.70 9.57
N ASP A 7 -31.82 8.93 9.30
CA ASP A 7 -32.69 7.89 8.71
C ASP A 7 -32.21 7.46 7.32
N LYS A 8 -31.66 8.39 6.51
CA LYS A 8 -31.05 8.06 5.22
C LYS A 8 -29.78 7.22 5.40
N LEU A 9 -28.95 7.55 6.38
CA LEU A 9 -27.71 6.83 6.66
C LEU A 9 -27.96 5.40 7.13
N LEU A 10 -29.01 5.19 7.94
CA LEU A 10 -29.38 3.86 8.44
C LEU A 10 -30.00 2.94 7.38
N GLN A 11 -30.33 3.44 6.18
CA GLN A 11 -30.70 2.59 5.04
C GLN A 11 -29.49 1.85 4.45
N HIS A 12 -28.27 2.34 4.69
CA HIS A 12 -27.03 1.78 4.15
C HIS A 12 -26.21 1.00 5.19
N VAL A 13 -26.58 1.08 6.47
CA VAL A 13 -25.80 0.52 7.59
C VAL A 13 -26.72 -0.07 8.66
N ASP A 14 -26.41 -1.28 9.09
CA ASP A 14 -27.26 -2.08 9.99
C ASP A 14 -27.46 -1.49 11.39
N SER A 15 -26.55 -0.61 11.85
CA SER A 15 -26.63 -0.04 13.20
C SER A 15 -25.99 1.35 13.31
N LYS A 16 -26.44 2.11 14.31
CA LYS A 16 -25.87 3.42 14.66
C LYS A 16 -24.39 3.33 15.04
N TYR A 17 -23.99 2.26 15.74
CA TYR A 17 -22.58 2.05 16.11
C TYR A 17 -21.72 1.79 14.87
N SER A 18 -22.19 0.93 13.97
CA SER A 18 -21.53 0.65 12.70
C SER A 18 -21.39 1.91 11.85
N LEU A 19 -22.39 2.78 11.85
CA LEU A 19 -22.36 4.06 11.14
C LEU A 19 -21.26 4.98 11.67
N VAL A 20 -21.17 5.17 13.00
CA VAL A 20 -20.14 6.02 13.62
C VAL A 20 -18.73 5.48 13.33
N VAL A 21 -18.55 4.16 13.39
CA VAL A 21 -17.25 3.54 13.09
C VAL A 21 -16.89 3.67 11.61
N LEU A 22 -17.85 3.51 10.71
CA LEU A 22 -17.65 3.66 9.26
C LEU A 22 -17.30 5.12 8.92
N GLU A 23 -18.05 6.08 9.46
CA GLU A 23 -17.81 7.52 9.30
C GLU A 23 -16.39 7.88 9.77
N ALA A 24 -16.00 7.47 10.97
CA ALA A 24 -14.69 7.78 11.53
C ALA A 24 -13.55 7.23 10.68
N LYS A 25 -13.65 5.96 10.26
CA LYS A 25 -12.64 5.33 9.39
C LYS A 25 -12.51 6.05 8.07
N ARG A 26 -13.65 6.31 7.41
CA ARG A 26 -13.64 6.97 6.10
C ARG A 26 -13.16 8.42 6.19
N ALA A 27 -13.50 9.14 7.25
CA ALA A 27 -12.99 10.48 7.48
C ALA A 27 -11.46 10.51 7.66
N HIS A 28 -10.88 9.48 8.29
CA HIS A 28 -9.42 9.32 8.37
C HIS A 28 -8.79 9.04 7.01
N GLU A 29 -9.36 8.13 6.21
CA GLU A 29 -8.91 7.86 4.84
C GLU A 29 -8.89 9.14 3.98
N LEU A 30 -9.98 9.92 4.01
CA LEU A 30 -10.08 11.20 3.29
C LEU A 30 -9.09 12.26 3.81
N ARG A 31 -8.75 12.22 5.10
CA ARG A 31 -7.72 13.09 5.69
C ARG A 31 -6.32 12.68 5.22
N ASP A 32 -6.07 11.39 5.12
CA ASP A 32 -4.78 10.82 4.73
C ASP A 32 -4.55 10.89 3.20
N GLY A 33 -5.49 11.48 2.46
CA GLY A 33 -5.37 11.81 1.04
C GLY A 33 -5.94 10.74 0.11
N GLU A 34 -6.70 9.78 0.64
CA GLU A 34 -7.34 8.76 -0.18
C GLU A 34 -8.37 9.39 -1.13
N ARG A 35 -8.53 8.77 -2.31
CA ARG A 35 -9.35 9.32 -3.39
C ARG A 35 -10.82 9.45 -2.95
N PRO A 36 -11.42 10.64 -3.06
CA PRO A 36 -12.86 10.82 -2.92
C PRO A 36 -13.62 10.00 -3.95
N THR A 37 -14.76 9.43 -3.56
CA THR A 37 -15.63 8.69 -4.49
C THR A 37 -16.65 9.60 -5.17
N MET A 38 -16.84 10.82 -4.66
CA MET A 38 -17.76 11.83 -5.18
C MET A 38 -17.25 13.25 -4.86
N GLU A 39 -17.94 14.24 -5.42
CA GLU A 39 -17.77 15.64 -5.02
C GLU A 39 -18.57 15.95 -3.76
N PHE A 40 -18.04 16.82 -2.91
CA PHE A 40 -18.61 17.12 -1.61
C PHE A 40 -19.19 18.52 -1.53
N LYS A 41 -20.30 18.65 -0.81
CA LYS A 41 -20.79 19.96 -0.37
C LYS A 41 -20.11 20.40 0.91
N SER A 42 -19.79 19.44 1.78
CA SER A 42 -19.17 19.71 3.07
C SER A 42 -17.66 19.88 2.98
N VAL A 43 -17.11 20.74 3.83
CA VAL A 43 -15.66 20.94 3.99
C VAL A 43 -15.06 19.95 5.01
N LYS A 44 -15.83 19.56 6.03
CA LYS A 44 -15.36 18.67 7.10
C LYS A 44 -15.32 17.22 6.62
N ARG A 45 -14.21 16.53 6.87
CA ARG A 45 -14.02 15.11 6.46
C ARG A 45 -15.07 14.15 7.02
N THR A 46 -15.56 14.40 8.23
CA THR A 46 -16.64 13.62 8.85
C THR A 46 -17.94 13.75 8.06
N LEU A 47 -18.32 14.97 7.69
CA LEU A 47 -19.51 15.22 6.87
C LEU A 47 -19.35 14.69 5.45
N GLN A 48 -18.15 14.80 4.86
CA GLN A 48 -17.84 14.20 3.56
C GLN A 48 -18.03 12.68 3.58
N ALA A 49 -17.56 12.01 4.65
CA ALA A 49 -17.78 10.58 4.83
C ALA A 49 -19.28 10.24 4.92
N LEU A 50 -20.06 11.04 5.65
CA LEU A 50 -21.52 10.85 5.71
C LEU A 50 -22.19 11.04 4.34
N GLU A 51 -21.72 11.98 3.51
CA GLU A 51 -22.18 12.16 2.13
C GLU A 51 -21.91 10.90 1.27
N GLU A 52 -20.72 10.31 1.36
CA GLU A 52 -20.39 9.06 0.62
C GLU A 52 -21.21 7.87 1.11
N ILE A 53 -21.44 7.77 2.42
CA ILE A 53 -22.28 6.71 3.01
C ILE A 53 -23.72 6.87 2.55
N ALA A 54 -24.26 8.10 2.51
CA ALA A 54 -25.60 8.36 2.00
C ALA A 54 -25.74 8.19 0.49
N ALA A 55 -24.64 8.32 -0.27
CA ALA A 55 -24.59 7.99 -1.69
C ALA A 55 -24.43 6.49 -1.96
N GLY A 56 -24.16 5.68 -0.92
CA GLY A 56 -23.93 4.24 -1.02
C GLY A 56 -22.59 3.86 -1.66
N THR A 57 -21.68 4.82 -1.88
CA THR A 57 -20.34 4.54 -2.44
C THR A 57 -19.39 3.96 -1.40
N VAL A 58 -19.66 4.20 -0.11
CA VAL A 58 -18.92 3.65 1.03
C VAL A 58 -19.84 2.77 1.85
N THR A 59 -19.52 1.48 1.92
CA THR A 59 -20.32 0.46 2.62
C THR A 59 -19.45 -0.48 3.44
N ILE A 60 -20.07 -1.15 4.42
CA ILE A 60 -19.41 -2.21 5.19
C ILE A 60 -19.43 -3.48 4.35
N HIS A 61 -18.27 -4.13 4.24
CA HIS A 61 -18.16 -5.40 3.52
C HIS A 61 -19.04 -6.47 4.20
N PRO A 62 -19.81 -7.28 3.45
CA PRO A 62 -20.74 -8.27 4.00
C PRO A 62 -20.05 -9.35 4.86
N SER A 63 -18.75 -9.55 4.67
CA SER A 63 -17.92 -10.40 5.53
C SER A 63 -16.67 -9.64 5.95
N PRO A 64 -16.73 -8.83 7.02
CA PRO A 64 -15.61 -7.97 7.41
C PRO A 64 -14.38 -8.78 7.83
N ASP A 65 -14.57 -9.97 8.42
CA ASP A 65 -13.46 -10.82 8.87
C ASP A 65 -12.71 -11.45 7.70
N ALA A 66 -13.40 -11.95 6.69
CA ALA A 66 -12.77 -12.43 5.45
C ALA A 66 -11.94 -11.34 4.75
N LYS A 67 -12.46 -10.10 4.71
CA LYS A 67 -11.72 -8.95 4.18
C LYS A 67 -10.46 -8.64 5.00
N ARG A 68 -10.52 -8.77 6.33
CA ARG A 68 -9.36 -8.56 7.21
C ARG A 68 -8.28 -9.61 6.97
N GLU A 69 -8.65 -10.88 6.87
CA GLU A 69 -7.69 -11.97 6.62
C GLU A 69 -6.99 -11.79 5.28
N THR A 70 -7.74 -11.56 4.20
CA THR A 70 -7.15 -11.34 2.87
C THR A 70 -6.23 -10.11 2.81
N LEU A 71 -6.51 -9.05 3.57
CA LEU A 71 -5.63 -7.88 3.66
C LEU A 71 -4.34 -8.19 4.44
N LYS A 72 -4.39 -9.02 5.48
CA LYS A 72 -3.19 -9.48 6.21
C LYS A 72 -2.32 -10.33 5.29
N GLU A 73 -2.92 -11.32 4.62
CA GLU A 73 -2.23 -12.20 3.67
C GLU A 73 -1.53 -11.39 2.57
N LYS A 74 -2.20 -10.40 1.98
CA LYS A 74 -1.61 -9.51 0.97
C LYS A 74 -0.39 -8.75 1.50
N ARG A 75 -0.48 -8.18 2.70
CA ARG A 75 0.65 -7.47 3.34
C ARG A 75 1.81 -8.40 3.65
N GLU A 76 1.54 -9.62 4.08
CA GLU A 76 2.57 -10.63 4.34
C GLU A 76 3.25 -11.08 3.06
N LEU A 77 2.47 -11.34 2.00
CA LEU A 77 2.98 -11.68 0.68
C LEU A 77 3.86 -10.56 0.12
N GLU A 78 3.41 -9.30 0.20
CA GLU A 78 4.20 -8.15 -0.24
C GLU A 78 5.52 -8.05 0.54
N ARG A 79 5.49 -8.22 1.86
CA ARG A 79 6.70 -8.22 2.68
C ARG A 79 7.65 -9.37 2.32
N LEU A 80 7.13 -10.56 1.99
CA LEU A 80 7.92 -11.68 1.52
C LEU A 80 8.53 -11.39 0.15
N GLN A 81 7.75 -10.83 -0.78
CA GLN A 81 8.22 -10.43 -2.11
C GLN A 81 9.33 -9.39 -2.02
N GLN A 82 9.19 -8.38 -1.17
CA GLN A 82 10.23 -7.37 -0.94
C GLN A 82 11.53 -8.00 -0.41
N LYS A 83 11.45 -8.90 0.56
CA LYS A 83 12.63 -9.63 1.07
C LYS A 83 13.28 -10.52 0.01
N MET A 84 12.46 -11.18 -0.81
CA MET A 84 12.96 -12.04 -1.89
C MET A 84 13.64 -11.19 -2.98
N ALA A 85 13.04 -10.06 -3.36
CA ALA A 85 13.61 -9.11 -4.31
C ALA A 85 14.93 -8.52 -3.79
N GLU A 86 14.99 -8.12 -2.52
CA GLU A 86 16.21 -7.62 -1.88
C GLU A 86 17.35 -8.66 -1.92
N LYS A 87 17.04 -9.93 -1.63
CA LYS A 87 18.01 -11.03 -1.71
C LYS A 87 18.53 -11.25 -3.13
N LEU A 88 17.64 -11.24 -4.12
CA LEU A 88 18.02 -11.43 -5.53
C LEU A 88 18.92 -10.28 -6.03
N ILE A 89 18.56 -9.03 -5.69
CA ILE A 89 19.37 -7.85 -6.02
C ILE A 89 20.75 -7.98 -5.39
N ARG A 90 20.82 -8.35 -4.10
CA ARG A 90 22.09 -8.54 -3.40
C ARG A 90 22.96 -9.63 -4.02
N GLU A 91 22.36 -10.74 -4.43
CA GLU A 91 23.08 -11.83 -5.09
C GLU A 91 23.62 -11.42 -6.46
N GLN A 92 22.86 -10.65 -7.24
CA GLN A 92 23.31 -10.11 -8.52
C GLN A 92 24.50 -9.17 -8.36
N ILE A 93 24.43 -8.24 -7.38
CA ILE A 93 25.54 -7.32 -7.07
C ILE A 93 26.79 -8.11 -6.69
N ALA A 94 26.67 -9.12 -5.82
CA ALA A 94 27.81 -9.94 -5.42
C ALA A 94 28.43 -10.75 -6.58
N LYS A 95 27.61 -11.22 -7.53
CA LYS A 95 28.10 -11.92 -8.74
C LYS A 95 28.80 -10.96 -9.69
N GLU A 96 28.25 -9.77 -9.90
CA GLU A 96 28.84 -8.74 -10.77
C GLU A 96 30.17 -8.22 -10.21
N GLU A 97 30.24 -7.96 -8.90
CA GLU A 97 31.48 -7.60 -8.21
C GLU A 97 32.55 -8.70 -8.32
N ALA A 98 32.16 -9.96 -8.15
CA ALA A 98 33.09 -11.09 -8.30
C ALA A 98 33.59 -11.26 -9.75
N GLU A 99 32.73 -11.02 -10.75
CA GLU A 99 33.09 -11.06 -12.16
C GLU A 99 34.00 -9.88 -12.55
N GLU A 100 33.72 -8.68 -12.05
CA GLU A 100 34.60 -7.50 -12.18
C GLU A 100 35.96 -7.75 -11.52
N GLU A 101 35.99 -8.29 -10.30
CA GLU A 101 37.24 -8.57 -9.59
C GLU A 101 38.07 -9.65 -10.32
N ALA A 102 37.42 -10.65 -10.91
CA ALA A 102 38.05 -11.66 -11.76
C ALA A 102 38.62 -11.05 -13.06
N LYS A 103 37.86 -10.19 -13.74
CA LYS A 103 38.33 -9.45 -14.93
C LYS A 103 39.51 -8.54 -14.60
N GLN A 104 39.48 -7.86 -13.45
CA GLN A 104 40.53 -6.94 -13.02
C GLN A 104 41.81 -7.70 -12.60
N LYS A 105 41.69 -8.86 -11.94
CA LYS A 105 42.82 -9.77 -11.66
C LYS A 105 43.44 -10.33 -12.95
N GLY A 106 42.61 -10.74 -13.91
CA GLY A 106 43.06 -11.19 -15.24
C GLY A 106 43.84 -10.11 -15.99
N ASN A 107 43.33 -8.87 -16.03
CA ASN A 107 44.02 -7.74 -16.67
C ASN A 107 45.32 -7.36 -15.96
N ARG A 108 45.38 -7.43 -14.62
CA ARG A 108 46.61 -7.20 -13.85
C ARG A 108 47.67 -8.27 -14.11
N ALA A 109 47.27 -9.54 -14.19
CA ALA A 109 48.18 -10.64 -14.51
C ALA A 109 48.74 -10.52 -15.93
N ALA A 110 47.91 -10.17 -16.92
CA ALA A 110 48.34 -9.92 -18.30
C ALA A 110 49.33 -8.74 -18.39
N LYS A 111 49.07 -7.64 -17.66
CA LYS A 111 49.97 -6.47 -17.62
C LYS A 111 51.32 -6.79 -16.96
N ALA A 112 51.34 -7.60 -15.90
CA ALA A 112 52.58 -7.99 -15.22
C ALA A 112 53.43 -8.94 -16.08
N ALA A 113 52.81 -9.86 -16.83
CA ALA A 113 53.52 -10.74 -17.75
C ALA A 113 54.15 -9.98 -18.93
N ALA A 114 53.49 -8.96 -19.45
CA ALA A 114 54.02 -8.13 -20.53
C ALA A 114 55.23 -7.28 -20.08
N ALA A 115 55.25 -6.82 -18.83
CA ALA A 115 56.34 -5.99 -18.29
C ALA A 115 57.60 -6.79 -17.87
N ALA A 116 57.51 -8.12 -17.79
CA ALA A 116 58.64 -9.00 -17.43
C ALA A 116 59.33 -9.63 -18.66
N ALA A 117 58.79 -9.39 -19.86
CA ALA A 117 59.31 -9.89 -21.13
C ALA A 117 60.09 -8.82 -21.94
N GLU A 118 60.22 -7.61 -21.39
CA GLU A 118 61.01 -6.48 -21.89
C GLU A 118 62.19 -6.23 -20.94
#